data_AF-L7FP70-F1
#
_entry.id   AF-L7FP70-F1
#
_cell.length_a   1.000
_cell.length_b   1.000
_cell.length_c   1.000
_cell.angle_alpha   90.00
_cell.angle_beta   90.00
_cell.angle_gamma   90.00
#
_symmetry.space_group_name_H-M   'P 1'
#
loop_
_entity.id
_entity.type
_entity.pdbx_description
1 polymer ?
#
loop_
_entity_poly.entity_id
_entity_poly.type
_entity_poly.pdbx_seq_one_letter_code
_entity_poly.pdbx_strand_id
1 'polypeptide(L)'
;VLNAKLDATTCVSCKAGFYLEGSKCKVCATGCKECSGATKCISCSDGYYLDGNICKRCTTGCSKCSAASTCTGCSDGYYLEGGKCKVCKTGCS
;
A
#
# COMPACT_ATOMS: atom_id res chain seq x y z
N VAL A 1 -22.75 7.78 14.80
CA VAL A 1 -21.31 7.49 14.59
C VAL A 1 -21.11 7.63 13.08
N LEU A 2 -20.54 8.67 12.47
CA LEU A 2 -19.45 9.57 12.81
C LEU A 2 -19.76 10.98 12.27
N ASN A 3 -19.72 11.99 13.13
CA ASN A 3 -19.73 13.40 12.72
C ASN A 3 -18.28 13.89 12.68
N ALA A 4 -17.61 13.82 11.53
CA ALA A 4 -16.42 14.63 11.30
C ALA A 4 -16.83 15.81 10.41
N LYS A 5 -17.20 16.93 11.09
CA LYS A 5 -17.51 18.20 10.43
C LYS A 5 -16.28 18.67 9.66
N LEU A 6 -16.47 18.92 8.37
CA LEU A 6 -15.68 19.86 7.59
C LEU A 6 -15.94 21.25 8.21
N ASP A 7 -15.10 21.70 9.14
CA ASP A 7 -15.09 23.12 9.51
C ASP A 7 -14.02 23.80 8.64
N ALA A 8 -14.43 24.82 7.89
CA ALA A 8 -13.78 25.32 6.67
C ALA A 8 -12.39 25.97 6.88
N THR A 9 -11.73 25.75 8.02
CA THR A 9 -10.43 26.36 8.35
C THR A 9 -9.41 25.40 8.99
N THR A 10 -9.83 24.23 9.51
CA THR A 10 -8.91 23.30 10.19
C THR A 10 -9.24 21.85 9.85
N CYS A 11 -8.25 21.14 9.30
CA CYS A 11 -8.42 19.72 9.00
C CYS A 11 -8.29 18.92 10.30
N VAL A 12 -9.35 18.21 10.69
CA VAL A 12 -9.35 17.31 11.86
C VAL A 12 -9.17 15.84 11.48
N SER A 13 -9.36 15.51 10.20
CA SER A 13 -9.13 14.18 9.65
C SER A 13 -8.77 14.28 8.17
N CYS A 14 -7.81 13.46 7.72
CA CYS A 14 -7.35 13.46 6.34
C CYS A 14 -7.92 12.26 5.58
N LYS A 15 -8.13 12.44 4.28
CA LYS A 15 -8.46 11.32 3.38
C LYS A 15 -7.29 10.32 3.32
N ALA A 16 -7.57 9.08 2.92
CA ALA A 16 -6.54 8.06 2.70
C ALA A 16 -5.42 8.58 1.78
N GLY A 17 -4.18 8.17 2.06
CA GLY A 17 -2.97 8.69 1.42
C GLY A 17 -2.47 10.03 1.98
N PHE A 18 -3.09 10.56 3.04
CA PHE A 18 -2.66 11.77 3.73
C PHE A 18 -2.66 11.57 5.25
N TYR A 19 -1.75 12.25 5.95
CA TYR A 19 -1.71 12.31 7.41
C TYR A 19 -1.90 13.75 7.89
N LEU A 20 -2.44 13.89 9.10
CA LEU A 20 -2.63 15.18 9.74
C LEU A 20 -1.34 15.63 10.43
N GLU A 21 -0.87 16.81 10.07
CA GLU A 21 0.23 17.48 10.76
C GLU A 21 -0.20 18.90 11.14
N GLY A 22 -0.43 19.13 12.44
CA GLY A 22 -1.12 20.31 12.92
C GLY A 22 -2.57 20.33 12.43
N SER A 23 -2.89 21.26 11.53
CA SER A 23 -4.21 21.36 10.88
C SER A 23 -4.15 21.17 9.36
N LYS A 24 -3.04 20.64 8.84
CA LYS A 24 -2.79 20.44 7.41
C LYS A 24 -2.69 18.95 7.10
N CYS A 25 -3.30 18.54 6.00
CA CYS A 25 -3.09 17.21 5.44
C CYS A 25 -1.84 17.20 4.57
N LYS A 26 -0.88 16.37 4.94
CA LYS A 26 0.32 16.12 4.15
C LYS A 26 0.24 14.74 3.52
N VAL A 27 0.78 14.60 2.32
CA VAL A 27 0.76 13.33 1.59
C VAL A 27 1.63 12.28 2.31
N CYS A 28 1.18 11.04 2.31
CA CYS A 28 1.97 9.91 2.79
C CYS A 28 3.17 9.64 1.85
N ALA A 29 4.15 8.89 2.34
CA ALA A 29 5.23 8.38 1.51
C ALA A 29 4.69 7.49 0.36
N THR A 30 5.44 7.42 -0.73
CA THR A 30 5.09 6.59 -1.91
C THR A 30 4.81 5.14 -1.52
N GLY A 31 3.73 4.58 -2.07
CA GLY A 31 3.30 3.20 -1.79
C GLY A 31 2.60 3.01 -0.44
N CYS A 32 2.49 4.06 0.37
CA CYS A 32 1.76 4.03 1.63
C CYS A 32 0.30 4.44 1.43
N LYS A 33 -0.61 3.54 1.81
CA LYS A 33 -2.07 3.75 1.76
C LYS A 33 -2.56 4.57 2.94
N GLU A 34 -2.05 4.28 4.14
CA GLU A 34 -2.38 5.00 5.36
C GLU A 34 -1.11 5.26 6.17
N CYS A 35 -0.92 6.50 6.63
CA CYS A 35 0.24 6.88 7.43
C CYS A 35 -0.16 7.74 8.63
N SER A 36 0.65 7.68 9.68
CA SER A 36 0.58 8.58 10.85
C SER A 36 1.64 9.68 10.83
N GLY A 37 2.48 9.72 9.79
CA GLY A 37 3.55 10.69 9.63
C GLY A 37 4.26 10.53 8.30
N ALA A 38 5.16 11.46 7.97
CA ALA A 38 5.90 11.47 6.71
C ALA A 38 6.64 10.15 6.41
N THR A 39 7.15 9.48 7.46
CA THR A 39 7.92 8.22 7.37
C THR A 39 7.28 7.07 8.13
N LYS A 40 6.04 7.26 8.63
CA LYS A 40 5.33 6.27 9.45
C LYS A 40 4.11 5.74 8.73
N CYS A 41 4.32 4.73 7.91
CA CYS A 41 3.25 4.02 7.24
C CYS A 41 2.61 2.97 8.16
N ILE A 42 1.28 2.88 8.11
CA ILE A 42 0.45 1.93 8.84
C ILE A 42 0.02 0.79 7.90
N SER A 43 -0.31 1.13 6.65
CA SER A 43 -0.72 0.14 5.64
C SER A 43 -0.23 0.53 4.24
N CYS A 44 0.13 -0.46 3.44
CA CYS A 44 0.67 -0.26 2.10
C CYS A 44 -0.41 -0.43 1.02
N SER A 45 -0.21 0.26 -0.11
CA SER A 45 -0.98 0.03 -1.33
C SER A 45 -0.64 -1.34 -1.92
N ASP A 46 -1.52 -1.86 -2.79
CA ASP A 46 -1.22 -3.07 -3.55
C ASP A 46 0.09 -2.91 -4.35
N GLY A 47 0.85 -4.00 -4.48
CA GLY A 47 2.21 -3.98 -5.03
C GLY A 47 3.30 -3.53 -4.05
N TYR A 48 2.96 -3.26 -2.78
CA TYR A 48 3.91 -2.96 -1.71
C TYR A 48 3.64 -3.80 -0.46
N TYR A 49 4.68 -4.04 0.33
CA TYR A 49 4.60 -4.67 1.65
C TYR A 49 5.16 -3.75 2.73
N LEU A 50 4.65 -3.90 3.95
CA LEU A 50 5.07 -3.12 5.10
C LEU A 50 6.34 -3.74 5.71
N ASP A 51 7.43 -2.97 5.70
CA ASP A 51 8.70 -3.31 6.32
C ASP A 51 8.96 -2.33 7.47
N GLY A 52 8.54 -2.71 8.67
CA GLY A 52 8.47 -1.81 9.82
C GLY A 52 7.43 -0.71 9.61
N ASN A 53 7.89 0.50 9.27
CA ASN A 53 7.05 1.68 9.03
C ASN A 53 7.12 2.17 7.58
N ILE A 54 7.76 1.43 6.69
CA ILE A 54 8.02 1.84 5.30
C ILE A 54 7.40 0.82 4.36
N CYS A 55 6.74 1.31 3.31
CA CYS A 55 6.25 0.46 2.24
C CYS A 55 7.36 0.22 1.22
N LYS A 56 7.73 -1.05 1.04
CA LYS A 56 8.70 -1.48 0.02
C LYS A 56 7.95 -2.17 -1.11
N ARG A 57 8.42 -1.96 -2.34
CA ARG A 57 7.77 -2.54 -3.52
C ARG A 57 7.95 -4.06 -3.53
N CYS A 58 6.90 -4.77 -3.92
CA CYS A 58 6.97 -6.21 -4.20
C CYS A 58 7.92 -6.50 -5.38
N THR A 59 8.41 -7.74 -5.43
CA THR A 59 9.10 -8.24 -6.64
C THR A 59 8.17 -8.21 -7.85
N THR A 60 8.74 -7.98 -9.03
CA THR A 60 8.04 -7.96 -10.31
C THR A 60 7.14 -9.19 -10.50
N GLY A 61 5.94 -8.97 -11.03
CA GLY A 61 4.92 -10.01 -11.23
C GLY A 61 4.00 -10.24 -10.02
N CYS A 62 4.32 -9.68 -8.85
CA CYS A 62 3.51 -9.81 -7.66
C CYS A 62 2.57 -8.61 -7.48
N SER A 63 1.27 -8.88 -7.44
CA SER A 63 0.24 -7.88 -7.13
C SER A 63 0.11 -7.67 -5.62
N LYS A 64 0.43 -8.70 -4.82
CA LYS A 64 0.48 -8.64 -3.35
C LYS A 64 1.66 -9.47 -2.84
N CYS A 65 2.31 -8.98 -1.80
CA CYS A 65 3.41 -9.68 -1.16
C CYS A 65 3.45 -9.41 0.35
N SER A 66 3.97 -10.36 1.12
CA SER A 66 4.20 -10.24 2.57
C SER A 66 5.66 -9.88 2.89
N ALA A 67 6.57 -10.11 1.94
CA ALA A 67 7.97 -9.70 1.99
C ALA A 67 8.48 -9.49 0.56
N ALA A 68 9.69 -8.95 0.40
CA ALA A 68 10.29 -8.67 -0.91
C ALA A 68 10.17 -9.85 -1.89
N SER A 69 10.49 -11.07 -1.45
CA SER A 69 10.50 -12.30 -2.26
C SER A 69 9.34 -13.26 -1.96
N THR A 70 8.36 -12.85 -1.17
CA THR A 70 7.23 -13.71 -0.76
C THR A 70 5.92 -13.09 -1.21
N CYS A 71 5.44 -13.57 -2.34
CA CYS A 71 4.22 -13.11 -2.97
C CYS A 71 3.02 -13.90 -2.47
N THR A 72 1.92 -13.18 -2.24
CA THR A 72 0.63 -13.72 -1.80
C THR A 72 -0.44 -13.53 -2.86
N GLY A 73 -0.15 -12.75 -3.89
CA GLY A 73 -0.97 -12.57 -5.08
C GLY A 73 -0.11 -12.22 -6.28
N CYS A 74 -0.49 -12.73 -7.45
CA CYS A 74 0.20 -12.47 -8.71
C CYS A 74 -0.58 -11.50 -9.58
N SER A 75 0.14 -10.77 -10.42
CA SER A 75 -0.45 -9.92 -11.45
C SER A 75 -0.99 -10.79 -12.58
N ASP A 76 -1.85 -10.23 -13.42
CA ASP A 76 -2.40 -10.94 -14.57
C ASP A 76 -1.27 -11.48 -15.48
N GLY A 77 -1.45 -12.72 -15.97
CA GLY A 77 -0.42 -13.42 -16.74
C GLY A 77 0.64 -14.14 -15.89
N TYR A 78 0.48 -14.18 -14.56
CA TYR A 78 1.34 -14.93 -13.64
C TYR A 78 0.53 -15.87 -12.76
N TYR A 79 1.14 -16.96 -12.29
CA TYR A 79 0.58 -17.87 -11.30
C TYR A 79 1.49 -17.99 -10.07
N LEU A 80 0.88 -18.25 -8.91
CA LEU A 80 1.58 -18.35 -7.64
C LEU A 80 2.14 -19.77 -7.44
N GLU A 81 3.45 -19.88 -7.27
CA GLU A 81 4.13 -21.15 -6.99
C GLU A 81 5.25 -20.92 -5.96
N GLY A 82 5.15 -21.58 -4.79
CA GLY A 82 6.18 -21.48 -3.75
C GLY A 82 6.44 -20.05 -3.25
N GLY A 83 5.40 -19.21 -3.19
CA GLY A 83 5.53 -17.80 -2.80
C GLY A 83 6.16 -16.91 -3.87
N LYS A 84 6.32 -17.39 -5.11
CA LYS A 84 6.83 -16.60 -6.24
C LYS A 84 5.80 -16.58 -7.36
N CYS A 85 5.76 -15.48 -8.09
CA CYS A 85 4.92 -15.36 -9.27
C CYS A 85 5.71 -15.77 -10.51
N LYS A 86 5.26 -16.84 -11.16
CA LYS A 86 5.84 -17.36 -12.41
C LYS A 86 4.95 -16.96 -13.58
N VAL A 87 5.56 -16.59 -14.70
CA VAL A 87 4.82 -16.22 -15.92
C VAL A 87 4.03 -17.43 -16.41
N CYS A 88 2.75 -17.23 -16.69
CA CYS A 88 1.96 -18.20 -17.42
C CYS A 88 2.54 -18.32 -18.83
N LYS A 89 3.07 -19.49 -19.18
CA LYS A 89 3.42 -19.74 -20.58
C LYS A 89 2.11 -19.75 -21.37
N THR A 90 2.02 -18.91 -22.39
CA THR A 90 0.96 -19.01 -23.40
C THR A 90 0.99 -20.43 -23.97
N GLY A 91 -0.11 -21.18 -23.79
CA GLY A 91 -0.23 -22.55 -24.29
C GLY A 91 -0.64 -23.63 -23.27
N CYS A 92 -0.94 -23.29 -22.01
CA CYS A 92 -1.65 -24.22 -21.13
C CYS A 92 -3.16 -24.08 -21.36
N SER A 93 -3.69 -24.99 -22.18
CA SER A 93 -5.10 -25.31 -22.37
C SER A 93 -5.54 -26.44 -21.45
#